data_AF-A0A010K7Z2-F1
#
_entry.id   AF-A0A010K7Z2-F1
#
_cell.length_a   1.000
_cell.length_b   1.000
_cell.length_c   1.000
_cell.angle_alpha   90.00
_cell.angle_beta   90.00
_cell.angle_gamma   90.00
#
_symmetry.space_group_name_H-M   'P 1'
#
loop_
_entity.id
_entity.type
_entity.pdbx_description
1 polymer ?
#
loop_
_entity_poly.entity_id
_entity_poly.type
_entity_poly.pdbx_seq_one_letter_code
_entity_poly.pdbx_strand_id
1 'polypeptide(L)'
;MTDFVKELSACRVEGTQLPFYPEKVQGYTEQEVELIAKNLNLDIHGQFRDFLLQIGKCSGGLLLSDEFYMYDYRCEKYFFINYQKNIQEDDYMFDNQGKLNPVGKKIFFLSCEYETYLYYLFTSEQDNYVWFLDSAESAIWEKTNMTLLDYLKNYVFEKTKRNRFIDFDLTEEQINRSITGRLL
;
A
#
# COMPACT_ATOMS: atom_id res chain seq x y z
N MET A 1 -16.93 -5.33 -8.28
CA MET A 1 -15.69 -5.97 -7.80
C MET A 1 -14.62 -5.68 -8.83
N THR A 2 -13.61 -4.92 -8.44
CA THR A 2 -12.44 -4.62 -9.28
C THR A 2 -11.53 -5.84 -9.31
N ASP A 3 -11.04 -6.26 -10.47
CA ASP A 3 -10.04 -7.35 -10.59
C ASP A 3 -8.63 -6.76 -10.56
N PHE A 4 -8.06 -6.63 -9.37
CA PHE A 4 -6.73 -6.02 -9.19
C PHE A 4 -5.64 -6.84 -9.87
N VAL A 5 -5.72 -8.17 -9.83
CA VAL A 5 -4.68 -9.03 -10.42
C VAL A 5 -4.61 -8.81 -11.93
N LYS A 6 -5.76 -8.83 -12.60
CA LYS A 6 -5.84 -8.59 -14.04
C LYS A 6 -5.45 -7.17 -14.42
N GLU A 7 -5.99 -6.16 -13.74
CA GLU A 7 -5.74 -4.76 -14.09
C GLU A 7 -4.28 -4.37 -13.90
N LEU A 8 -3.64 -4.83 -12.82
CA LEU A 8 -2.24 -4.52 -12.53
C LEU A 8 -1.29 -5.31 -13.42
N SER A 9 -1.56 -6.60 -13.67
CA SER A 9 -0.73 -7.40 -14.58
C SER A 9 -0.72 -6.84 -16.01
N ALA A 10 -1.84 -6.29 -16.48
CA ALA A 10 -1.93 -5.64 -17.78
C ALA A 10 -1.11 -4.35 -17.90
N CYS A 11 -0.75 -3.71 -16.79
CA CYS A 11 0.08 -2.50 -16.76
C CYS A 11 1.59 -2.80 -16.79
N ARG A 12 1.99 -4.06 -16.63
CA ARG A 12 3.41 -4.43 -16.64
C ARG A 12 4.03 -4.19 -18.01
N VAL A 13 5.20 -3.58 -18.03
CA VAL A 13 5.93 -3.29 -19.26
C VAL A 13 6.68 -4.54 -19.76
N GLU A 14 6.53 -4.84 -21.06
CA GLU A 14 7.22 -5.95 -21.72
C GLU A 14 8.74 -5.87 -21.56
N GLY A 15 9.40 -7.00 -21.29
CA GLY A 15 10.85 -7.07 -21.10
C GLY A 15 11.35 -6.56 -19.75
N THR A 16 10.46 -6.22 -18.81
CA THR A 16 10.85 -5.97 -17.42
C THR A 16 11.50 -7.21 -16.80
N GLN A 17 12.55 -7.01 -16.00
CA GLN A 17 13.21 -8.09 -15.26
C GLN A 17 12.57 -8.34 -13.90
N LEU A 18 11.60 -7.52 -13.47
CA LEU A 18 10.90 -7.75 -12.21
C LEU A 18 10.10 -9.05 -12.30
N PRO A 19 10.25 -9.97 -11.35
CA PRO A 19 9.52 -11.22 -11.36
C PRO A 19 8.01 -10.98 -11.15
N PHE A 20 7.20 -11.87 -11.70
CA PHE A 20 5.78 -11.95 -11.40
C PHE A 20 5.36 -13.41 -11.34
N TYR A 21 4.81 -13.78 -10.19
CA TYR A 21 4.38 -15.12 -9.80
C TYR A 21 2.86 -15.12 -9.61
N PRO A 22 2.06 -15.13 -10.69
CA PRO A 22 0.61 -15.09 -10.61
C PRO A 22 0.04 -16.22 -9.73
N GLU A 23 0.69 -17.38 -9.70
CA GLU A 23 0.31 -18.54 -8.89
C GLU A 23 0.51 -18.32 -7.38
N LYS A 24 1.35 -17.36 -6.98
CA LYS A 24 1.57 -16.99 -5.58
C LYS A 24 0.61 -15.91 -5.10
N VAL A 25 -0.13 -15.26 -6.00
CA VAL A 25 -1.06 -14.20 -5.64
C VAL A 25 -2.12 -14.75 -4.69
N GLN A 26 -2.26 -14.10 -3.53
CA GLN A 26 -3.16 -14.53 -2.49
C GLN A 26 -3.75 -13.35 -1.75
N GLY A 27 -5.05 -13.40 -1.49
CA GLY A 27 -5.74 -12.44 -0.63
C GLY A 27 -6.07 -13.00 0.74
N TYR A 28 -6.46 -12.09 1.63
CA TYR A 28 -7.06 -12.45 2.91
C TYR A 28 -8.46 -13.05 2.70
N THR A 29 -8.90 -13.87 3.64
CA THR A 29 -10.32 -14.26 3.72
C THR A 29 -11.15 -13.11 4.27
N GLU A 30 -12.47 -13.21 4.14
CA GLU A 30 -13.38 -12.22 4.73
C GLU A 30 -13.18 -12.06 6.25
N GLN A 31 -13.05 -13.17 6.97
CA GLN A 31 -12.83 -13.14 8.42
C GLN A 31 -11.49 -12.47 8.79
N GLU A 32 -10.47 -12.66 7.95
CA GLU A 32 -9.18 -12.02 8.12
C GLU A 32 -9.25 -10.52 7.84
N VAL A 33 -9.98 -10.11 6.80
CA VAL A 33 -10.22 -8.68 6.52
C VAL A 33 -10.99 -8.01 7.67
N GLU A 34 -12.00 -8.66 8.24
CA GLU A 34 -12.70 -8.18 9.43
C GLU A 34 -11.75 -8.04 10.64
N LEU A 35 -10.84 -8.99 10.81
CA LEU A 35 -9.84 -8.95 11.88
C LEU A 35 -8.83 -7.81 11.67
N ILE A 36 -8.40 -7.57 10.43
CA ILE A 36 -7.54 -6.42 10.07
C ILE A 36 -8.28 -5.11 10.37
N ALA A 37 -9.53 -4.96 9.92
CA ALA A 37 -10.35 -3.78 10.16
C ALA A 37 -10.43 -3.44 11.66
N LYS A 38 -10.71 -4.47 12.48
CA LYS A 38 -10.80 -4.32 13.93
C LYS A 38 -9.46 -3.97 14.57
N ASN A 39 -8.40 -4.70 14.24
CA ASN A 39 -7.09 -4.55 14.89
C ASN A 39 -6.42 -3.21 14.55
N LEU A 40 -6.66 -2.70 13.34
CA LEU A 40 -6.03 -1.48 12.83
C LEU A 40 -6.95 -0.25 12.90
N ASN A 41 -8.15 -0.37 13.47
CA ASN A 41 -9.15 0.70 13.50
C ASN A 41 -9.42 1.28 12.08
N LEU A 42 -9.86 0.44 11.15
CA LEU A 42 -10.11 0.80 9.76
C LEU A 42 -11.56 0.50 9.35
N ASP A 43 -12.10 1.33 8.46
CA ASP A 43 -13.37 1.06 7.78
C ASP A 43 -13.07 0.46 6.39
N ILE A 44 -12.94 -0.86 6.29
CA ILE A 44 -12.54 -1.52 5.04
C ILE A 44 -13.74 -1.69 4.10
N HIS A 45 -13.71 -1.01 2.95
CA HIS A 45 -14.77 -1.04 1.93
C HIS A 45 -14.19 -0.84 0.52
N GLY A 46 -15.08 -0.87 -0.48
CA GLY A 46 -14.75 -0.49 -1.86
C GLY A 46 -13.53 -1.21 -2.44
N GLN A 47 -12.69 -0.44 -3.14
CA GLN A 47 -11.46 -0.94 -3.74
C GLN A 47 -10.45 -1.44 -2.71
N PHE A 48 -10.41 -0.87 -1.50
CA PHE A 48 -9.48 -1.34 -0.46
C PHE A 48 -9.83 -2.75 0.01
N ARG A 49 -11.12 -3.05 0.15
CA ARG A 49 -11.60 -4.41 0.44
C ARG A 49 -11.25 -5.37 -0.68
N ASP A 50 -11.56 -5.01 -1.93
CA ASP A 50 -11.25 -5.83 -3.11
C ASP A 50 -9.74 -6.11 -3.22
N PHE A 51 -8.90 -5.13 -2.93
CA PHE A 51 -7.45 -5.25 -2.87
C PHE A 51 -6.98 -6.28 -1.82
N LEU A 52 -7.46 -6.16 -0.58
CA LEU A 52 -7.05 -7.08 0.50
C LEU A 52 -7.49 -8.52 0.23
N LEU A 53 -8.67 -8.72 -0.34
CA LEU A 53 -9.22 -10.03 -0.68
C LEU A 53 -8.56 -10.70 -1.89
N GLN A 54 -7.81 -9.96 -2.69
CA GLN A 54 -7.16 -10.50 -3.90
C GLN A 54 -5.65 -10.63 -3.75
N ILE A 55 -5.00 -9.59 -3.23
CA ILE A 55 -3.53 -9.50 -3.23
C ILE A 55 -2.93 -9.19 -1.86
N GLY A 56 -3.76 -9.01 -0.82
CA GLY A 56 -3.31 -8.54 0.49
C GLY A 56 -2.37 -9.50 1.25
N LYS A 57 -2.46 -10.82 1.03
CA LYS A 57 -1.55 -11.82 1.64
C LYS A 57 -0.30 -12.06 0.81
N CYS A 58 -0.39 -11.93 -0.50
CA CYS A 58 0.74 -12.05 -1.40
C CYS A 58 0.42 -11.33 -2.71
N SER A 59 1.26 -10.36 -3.08
CA SER A 59 1.08 -9.60 -4.31
C SER A 59 1.52 -10.35 -5.57
N GLY A 60 2.19 -11.49 -5.42
CA GLY A 60 2.84 -12.22 -6.51
C GLY A 60 3.95 -11.42 -7.21
N GLY A 61 4.43 -10.32 -6.64
CA GLY A 61 5.42 -9.43 -7.29
C GLY A 61 4.80 -8.30 -8.11
N LEU A 62 3.48 -8.08 -8.03
CA LEU A 62 2.86 -6.86 -8.55
C LEU A 62 3.27 -5.64 -7.72
N LEU A 63 3.40 -5.82 -6.40
CA LEU A 63 3.80 -4.79 -5.44
C LEU A 63 4.95 -5.32 -4.59
N LEU A 64 5.93 -4.48 -4.29
CA LEU A 64 7.16 -4.86 -3.60
C LEU A 64 7.33 -4.10 -2.28
N SER A 65 7.98 -4.74 -1.32
CA SER A 65 8.11 -4.28 0.06
C SER A 65 8.85 -2.96 0.26
N ASP A 66 9.70 -2.57 -0.68
CA ASP A 66 10.48 -1.34 -0.62
C ASP A 66 9.58 -0.10 -0.60
N GLU A 67 8.46 -0.11 -1.33
CA GLU A 67 7.46 0.95 -1.25
C GLU A 67 6.23 0.57 -0.41
N PHE A 68 5.84 -0.71 -0.41
CA PHE A 68 4.62 -1.17 0.26
C PHE A 68 4.94 -1.91 1.56
N TYR A 69 4.95 -1.17 2.67
CA TYR A 69 5.39 -1.70 3.97
C TYR A 69 4.55 -2.87 4.49
N MET A 70 3.30 -3.00 4.01
CA MET A 70 2.48 -4.16 4.34
C MET A 70 3.07 -5.50 3.86
N TYR A 71 4.04 -5.46 2.92
CA TYR A 71 4.80 -6.60 2.45
C TYR A 71 6.25 -6.63 2.97
N ASP A 72 6.70 -5.63 3.74
CA ASP A 72 8.07 -5.56 4.26
C ASP A 72 8.28 -6.46 5.47
N TYR A 73 9.18 -7.44 5.34
CA TYR A 73 9.54 -8.36 6.42
C TYR A 73 10.17 -7.70 7.64
N ARG A 74 10.68 -6.48 7.50
CA ARG A 74 11.21 -5.65 8.59
C ARG A 74 10.11 -4.86 9.28
N CYS A 75 8.96 -4.70 8.65
CA CYS A 75 7.82 -4.00 9.23
C CYS A 75 7.09 -4.94 10.19
N GLU A 76 7.25 -4.68 11.49
CA GLU A 76 6.52 -5.41 12.51
C GLU A 76 5.04 -5.05 12.48
N LYS A 77 4.17 -6.01 12.82
CA LYS A 77 2.72 -5.78 12.92
C LYS A 77 2.34 -4.58 13.80
N TYR A 78 3.13 -4.32 14.85
CA TYR A 78 2.92 -3.20 15.76
C TYR A 78 3.06 -1.83 15.07
N PHE A 79 3.78 -1.75 13.95
CA PHE A 79 3.83 -0.55 13.13
C PHE A 79 2.41 -0.12 12.75
N PHE A 80 1.65 -0.98 12.08
CA PHE A 80 0.30 -0.65 11.62
C PHE A 80 -0.69 -0.44 12.77
N ILE A 81 -0.58 -1.22 13.85
CA ILE A 81 -1.45 -1.09 15.04
C ILE A 81 -1.30 0.30 15.69
N ASN A 82 -0.07 0.79 15.78
CA ASN A 82 0.21 2.05 16.48
C ASN A 82 0.30 3.25 15.52
N TYR A 83 0.34 3.03 14.21
CA TYR A 83 0.64 4.06 13.21
C TYR A 83 -0.23 5.31 13.35
N GLN A 84 -1.55 5.15 13.44
CA GLN A 84 -2.47 6.29 13.54
C GLN A 84 -2.21 7.14 14.79
N LYS A 85 -1.87 6.52 15.92
CA LYS A 85 -1.54 7.21 17.18
C LYS A 85 -0.17 7.87 17.11
N ASN A 86 0.83 7.17 16.55
CA ASN A 86 2.17 7.71 16.38
C ASN A 86 2.14 8.98 15.52
N ILE A 87 1.38 8.99 14.42
CA ILE A 87 1.21 10.20 13.59
C ILE A 87 0.43 11.30 14.33
N GLN A 88 -0.51 10.95 15.20
CA GLN A 88 -1.24 11.93 16.00
C GLN A 88 -0.35 12.60 17.06
N GLU A 89 0.61 11.86 17.60
CA GLU A 89 1.55 12.32 18.63
C GLU A 89 2.81 12.96 18.05
N ASP A 90 3.05 12.83 16.74
CA ASP A 90 4.20 13.42 16.05
C ASP A 90 3.96 14.91 15.76
N ASP A 91 4.50 15.76 16.64
CA ASP A 91 4.41 17.22 16.53
C ASP A 91 4.95 17.77 15.20
N TYR A 92 5.90 17.10 14.53
CA TYR A 92 6.42 17.59 13.23
C TYR A 92 5.39 17.49 12.10
N MET A 93 4.52 16.48 12.15
CA MET A 93 3.43 16.30 11.18
C MET A 93 2.16 17.06 11.59
N PHE A 94 2.01 17.42 12.87
CA PHE A 94 0.75 17.93 13.43
C PHE A 94 0.72 19.43 13.78
N ASP A 95 1.85 20.14 13.70
CA ASP A 95 1.93 21.54 14.16
C ASP A 95 1.61 22.61 13.10
N ASN A 96 1.31 22.25 11.85
CA ASN A 96 0.98 23.25 10.81
C ASN A 96 -0.34 22.96 10.07
N GLN A 97 -1.32 23.86 10.28
CA GLN A 97 -2.45 24.18 9.37
C GLN A 97 -3.53 23.08 9.14
N GLY A 98 -4.61 23.11 9.94
CA GLY A 98 -5.91 22.53 9.51
C GLY A 98 -6.21 21.06 9.85
N LYS A 99 -5.38 20.44 10.71
CA LYS A 99 -5.57 19.22 11.55
C LYS A 99 -6.69 18.24 11.14
N LEU A 100 -6.38 17.32 10.22
CA LEU A 100 -7.13 16.07 10.08
C LEU A 100 -6.67 15.09 11.17
N ASN A 101 -7.60 14.60 11.99
CA ASN A 101 -7.29 13.62 13.04
C ASN A 101 -7.02 12.24 12.40
N PRO A 102 -5.79 11.68 12.42
CA PRO A 102 -5.46 10.43 11.73
C PRO A 102 -6.20 9.23 12.31
N VAL A 103 -6.42 9.22 13.63
CA VAL A 103 -7.24 8.20 14.30
C VAL A 103 -8.71 8.33 13.92
N GLY A 104 -9.21 9.57 13.86
CA GLY A 104 -10.58 9.89 13.44
C GLY A 104 -10.84 9.60 11.96
N LYS A 105 -9.84 9.82 11.11
CA LYS A 105 -9.85 9.50 9.67
C LYS A 105 -9.55 8.05 9.35
N LYS A 106 -9.16 7.27 10.38
CA LYS A 106 -8.82 5.85 10.27
C LYS A 106 -7.85 5.60 9.13
N ILE A 107 -6.73 6.33 9.17
CA ILE A 107 -5.76 6.30 8.07
C ILE A 107 -5.09 4.93 7.98
N PHE A 108 -4.88 4.48 6.76
CA PHE A 108 -4.03 3.35 6.43
C PHE A 108 -2.84 3.84 5.63
N PHE A 109 -1.62 3.53 6.10
CA PHE A 109 -0.39 3.82 5.36
C PHE A 109 -0.25 2.81 4.21
N LEU A 110 -0.36 3.31 2.97
CA LEU A 110 -0.36 2.48 1.77
C LEU A 110 1.06 2.22 1.28
N SER A 111 1.83 3.28 1.07
CA SER A 111 3.18 3.19 0.51
C SER A 111 4.01 4.45 0.78
N CYS A 112 5.34 4.30 0.62
CA CYS A 112 6.30 5.39 0.54
C CYS A 112 7.09 5.26 -0.77
N GLU A 113 7.11 6.32 -1.58
CA GLU A 113 7.92 6.42 -2.79
C GLU A 113 8.99 7.51 -2.61
N TYR A 114 10.16 7.33 -3.23
CA TYR A 114 11.28 8.29 -3.16
C TYR A 114 11.65 8.76 -1.75
N GLU A 115 11.42 7.93 -0.73
CA GLU A 115 11.67 8.18 0.69
C GLU A 115 10.81 9.27 1.35
N THR A 116 10.20 10.18 0.58
CA THR A 116 9.45 11.33 1.10
C THR A 116 7.99 11.40 0.66
N TYR A 117 7.58 10.63 -0.37
CA TYR A 117 6.23 10.67 -0.91
C TYR A 117 5.38 9.59 -0.25
N LEU A 118 4.53 10.01 0.68
CA LEU A 118 3.73 9.12 1.50
C LEU A 118 2.29 9.07 0.98
N TYR A 119 1.79 7.86 0.76
CA TYR A 119 0.44 7.62 0.26
C TYR A 119 -0.42 6.90 1.29
N TYR A 120 -1.69 7.29 1.36
CA TYR A 120 -2.63 6.87 2.38
C TYR A 120 -4.00 6.55 1.81
N LEU A 121 -4.75 5.73 2.57
CA LEU A 121 -6.19 5.63 2.43
C LEU A 121 -6.85 6.20 3.69
N PHE A 122 -7.82 7.09 3.51
CA PHE A 122 -8.60 7.65 4.60
C PHE A 122 -9.90 6.85 4.68
N THR A 123 -9.87 5.76 5.44
CA THR A 123 -10.91 4.75 5.33
C THR A 123 -12.28 5.22 5.83
N SER A 124 -12.33 6.24 6.69
CA SER A 124 -13.57 6.86 7.14
C SER A 124 -14.35 7.61 6.05
N GLU A 125 -13.70 8.02 4.95
CA GLU A 125 -14.32 8.80 3.88
C GLU A 125 -15.27 7.98 2.99
N GLN A 126 -15.25 6.65 3.11
CA GLN A 126 -16.12 5.75 2.33
C GLN A 126 -15.98 5.90 0.81
N ASP A 127 -14.79 6.28 0.35
CA ASP A 127 -14.44 6.37 -1.07
C ASP A 127 -13.17 5.59 -1.42
N ASN A 128 -12.79 5.61 -2.70
CA ASN A 128 -11.66 4.83 -3.22
C ASN A 128 -10.40 5.68 -3.45
N TYR A 129 -10.36 6.94 -3.01
CA TYR A 129 -9.29 7.86 -3.38
C TYR A 129 -8.07 7.71 -2.50
N VAL A 130 -6.90 7.83 -3.13
CA VAL A 130 -5.62 7.88 -2.43
C VAL A 130 -5.36 9.30 -1.97
N TRP A 131 -4.82 9.43 -0.76
CA TRP A 131 -4.31 10.68 -0.20
C TRP A 131 -2.79 10.69 -0.28
N PHE A 132 -2.22 11.86 -0.50
CA PHE A 132 -0.79 12.08 -0.67
C PHE A 132 -0.29 13.07 0.38
N LEU A 133 0.96 12.88 0.83
CA LEU A 133 1.69 13.83 1.66
C LEU A 133 3.16 13.79 1.25
N ASP A 134 3.74 14.98 1.02
CA ASP A 134 5.19 15.14 0.88
C ASP A 134 5.78 15.51 2.25
N SER A 135 6.55 14.59 2.82
CA SER A 135 7.15 14.77 4.15
C SER A 135 8.34 15.73 4.15
N ALA A 136 8.91 16.07 2.99
CA ALA A 136 10.05 16.97 2.88
C ALA A 136 9.63 18.44 2.68
N GLU A 137 8.46 18.70 2.09
CA GLU A 137 8.02 20.06 1.75
C GLU A 137 6.97 20.63 2.71
N SER A 138 5.76 20.07 2.71
CA SER A 138 4.59 20.70 3.34
C SER A 138 4.03 19.90 4.51
N ALA A 139 4.24 18.58 4.54
CA ALA A 139 3.61 17.66 5.47
C ALA A 139 2.06 17.82 5.55
N ILE A 140 1.44 18.30 4.46
CA ILE A 140 -0.02 18.47 4.36
C ILE A 140 -0.60 17.31 3.54
N TRP A 141 -1.67 16.70 4.05
CA TRP A 141 -2.43 15.70 3.30
C TRP A 141 -3.30 16.32 2.22
N GLU A 142 -3.13 15.84 1.01
CA GLU A 142 -3.93 16.22 -0.16
C GLU A 142 -4.67 15.02 -0.72
N LYS A 143 -5.97 15.17 -0.95
CA LYS A 143 -6.75 14.15 -1.63
C LYS A 143 -6.40 14.17 -3.11
N THR A 144 -5.91 13.05 -3.63
CA THR A 144 -5.62 12.94 -5.07
C THR A 144 -6.91 12.71 -5.85
N ASN A 145 -6.85 12.92 -7.17
CA ASN A 145 -7.91 12.50 -8.10
C ASN A 145 -7.77 11.04 -8.56
N MET A 146 -6.86 10.26 -7.96
CA MET A 146 -6.61 8.87 -8.31
C MET A 146 -7.35 7.94 -7.35
N THR A 147 -8.05 6.95 -7.90
CA THR A 147 -8.51 5.82 -7.09
C THR A 147 -7.33 4.93 -6.71
N LEU A 148 -7.51 4.05 -5.72
CA LEU A 148 -6.50 3.03 -5.36
C LEU A 148 -6.07 2.23 -6.60
N LEU A 149 -7.00 1.85 -7.46
CA LEU A 149 -6.70 1.16 -8.70
C LEU A 149 -5.83 2.02 -9.64
N ASP A 150 -6.19 3.29 -9.86
CA ASP A 150 -5.44 4.18 -10.75
C ASP A 150 -4.00 4.37 -10.26
N TYR A 151 -3.85 4.60 -8.95
CA TYR A 151 -2.55 4.73 -8.29
C TYR A 151 -1.70 3.47 -8.49
N LEU A 152 -2.24 2.28 -8.19
CA LEU A 152 -1.49 1.02 -8.32
C LEU A 152 -1.16 0.69 -9.78
N LYS A 153 -2.04 1.00 -10.73
CA LYS A 153 -1.75 0.84 -12.17
C LYS A 153 -0.56 1.70 -12.59
N ASN A 154 -0.54 2.95 -12.15
CA ASN A 154 0.58 3.85 -12.41
C ASN A 154 1.89 3.35 -11.77
N TYR A 155 1.83 2.92 -10.50
CA TYR A 155 2.99 2.33 -9.80
C TYR A 155 3.56 1.14 -10.58
N VAL A 156 2.73 0.15 -10.95
CA VAL A 156 3.19 -1.06 -11.64
C VAL A 156 3.83 -0.72 -12.99
N PHE A 157 3.20 0.19 -13.75
CA PHE A 157 3.75 0.65 -15.02
C PHE A 157 5.12 1.30 -14.84
N GLU A 158 5.25 2.29 -13.95
CA GLU A 158 6.50 3.02 -13.75
C GLU A 158 7.61 2.14 -13.15
N LYS A 159 7.29 1.30 -12.17
CA LYS A 159 8.23 0.38 -11.55
C LYS A 159 8.77 -0.64 -12.56
N THR A 160 7.90 -1.28 -13.35
CA THR A 160 8.33 -2.25 -14.37
C THR A 160 9.10 -1.61 -15.52
N LYS A 161 8.74 -0.39 -15.91
CA LYS A 161 9.45 0.42 -16.92
C LYS A 161 10.89 0.74 -16.51
N ARG A 162 11.10 1.16 -15.26
CA ARG A 162 12.45 1.48 -14.72
C ARG A 162 13.34 0.26 -14.62
N ASN A 163 12.76 -0.90 -14.36
CA ASN A 163 13.47 -2.17 -14.18
C ASN A 163 13.53 -3.02 -15.47
N ARG A 164 13.50 -2.40 -16.65
CA ARG A 164 13.74 -3.10 -17.93
C ARG A 164 15.22 -3.45 -18.15
N PHE A 165 16.10 -2.63 -17.58
CA PHE A 165 17.54 -2.68 -17.84
C PHE A 165 18.36 -2.83 -16.55
N ILE A 166 17.71 -3.30 -15.48
CA ILE A 166 18.34 -3.55 -14.18
C ILE A 166 18.38 -5.07 -13.98
N ASP A 167 19.55 -5.60 -13.68
CA ASP A 167 19.70 -7.00 -13.31
C ASP A 167 19.08 -7.22 -11.92
N PHE A 168 18.05 -8.04 -11.86
CA PHE A 168 17.32 -8.33 -10.63
C PHE A 168 17.85 -9.62 -9.99
N ASP A 169 18.96 -9.52 -9.28
CA ASP A 169 19.67 -10.66 -8.68
C ASP A 169 19.18 -10.98 -7.24
N LEU A 170 17.86 -11.12 -7.09
CA LEU A 170 17.27 -11.58 -5.82
C LEU A 170 16.97 -13.08 -5.89
N THR A 171 17.32 -13.78 -4.82
CA THR A 171 16.90 -15.16 -4.62
C THR A 171 15.38 -15.26 -4.46
N GLU A 172 14.81 -16.43 -4.75
CA GLU A 172 13.37 -16.67 -4.54
C GLU A 172 12.95 -16.40 -3.09
N GLU A 173 13.81 -16.72 -2.11
CA GLU A 173 13.56 -16.44 -0.71
C GLU A 173 13.45 -14.94 -0.43
N GLN A 174 14.36 -14.13 -0.99
CA GLN A 174 14.32 -12.67 -0.85
C GLN A 174 13.05 -12.11 -1.49
N ILE A 175 12.67 -12.59 -2.67
CA ILE A 175 11.44 -12.14 -3.34
C ILE A 175 10.21 -12.50 -2.50
N ASN A 176 10.12 -13.76 -2.03
CA ASN A 176 9.00 -14.20 -1.19
C ASN A 176 8.85 -13.32 0.06
N ARG A 177 9.95 -12.93 0.70
CA ARG A 177 9.93 -12.02 1.84
C ARG A 177 9.39 -10.63 1.52
N SER A 178 9.56 -10.17 0.28
CA SER A 178 9.19 -8.84 -0.22
C SER A 178 7.79 -8.74 -0.85
N ILE A 179 7.08 -9.86 -1.00
CA ILE A 179 5.74 -9.90 -1.59
C ILE A 179 4.67 -10.43 -0.62
N THR A 180 5.08 -10.98 0.54
CA THR A 180 4.18 -11.61 1.52
C THR A 180 3.62 -10.56 2.49
N GLY A 181 2.29 -10.49 2.58
CA GLY A 181 1.53 -9.54 3.39
C GLY A 181 1.58 -9.86 4.88
N ARG A 182 1.61 -8.81 5.71
CA ARG A 182 1.92 -8.89 7.15
C ARG A 182 0.96 -8.10 8.04
N LEU A 183 -0.27 -7.91 7.57
CA LEU A 183 -1.30 -7.18 8.34
C LEU A 183 -1.91 -8.04 9.47
N LEU A 184 -1.68 -9.36 9.47
CA LEU A 184 -2.14 -10.31 10.48
C LEU A 184 -0.99 -11.07 11.14
#